data_AF-A0A842P458-F1
#
_entry.id   AF-A0A842P458-F1
#
_cell.length_a   1.000
_cell.length_b   1.000
_cell.length_c   1.000
_cell.angle_alpha   90.00
_cell.angle_beta   90.00
_cell.angle_gamma   90.00
#
_symmetry.space_group_name_H-M   'P 1'
#
loop_
_entity.id
_entity.type
_entity.pdbx_description
1 polymer ?
#
loop_
_entity_poly.entity_id
_entity_poly.type
_entity_poly.pdbx_seq_one_letter_code
_entity_poly.pdbx_strand_id
1 'polypeptide(L)' 'MARLVVHEEKIPMEVKVGEESKWICMCGLSKNQPFCDGSHKQTQDEEEGKLYKYENGERVEVKDF' A
#
# COMPACT_ATOMS: atom_id res chain seq x y z
N MET A 1 13.17 -16.60 9.69
CA MET A 1 13.74 -15.23 9.65
C MET A 1 12.68 -14.32 9.07
N ALA A 2 12.36 -13.21 9.73
CA ALA A 2 11.45 -12.20 9.20
C ALA A 2 12.26 -11.14 8.43
N ARG A 3 11.63 -10.50 7.45
CA ARG A 3 12.19 -9.36 6.71
C ARG A 3 11.21 -8.20 6.77
N LEU A 4 11.72 -6.98 6.88
CA LEU A 4 10.94 -5.77 6.73
C LEU A 4 10.93 -5.38 5.23
N VAL A 5 9.75 -5.06 4.70
CA VAL A 5 9.59 -4.53 3.35
C VAL A 5 8.88 -3.18 3.49
N VAL A 6 9.51 -2.13 2.99
CA VAL A 6 8.98 -0.76 3.06
C VAL A 6 8.21 -0.49 1.77
N HIS A 7 7.01 0.08 1.91
CA HIS A 7 6.16 0.55 0.81
C HIS A 7 6.00 2.06 0.94
N GLU A 8 6.43 2.82 -0.07
CA GLU A 8 6.30 4.28 -0.11
C GLU A 8 5.19 4.75 -1.07
N GLU A 9 4.83 3.90 -2.03
CA GLU A 9 3.83 4.20 -3.06
C GLU A 9 2.40 4.18 -2.48
N LYS A 10 1.69 5.30 -2.57
CA LYS A 10 0.34 5.47 -1.99
C LYS A 10 -0.80 5.19 -2.98
N ILE A 11 -0.48 4.96 -4.26
CA ILE A 11 -1.48 4.84 -5.33
C ILE A 11 -1.24 3.61 -6.19
N PRO A 12 -2.28 3.04 -6.82
CA PRO A 12 -2.09 1.92 -7.72
C PRO A 12 -1.41 2.35 -9.03
N MET A 13 -0.65 1.43 -9.60
CA MET A 13 -0.08 1.59 -10.95
C MET A 13 -1.11 1.17 -12.00
N GLU A 14 -1.34 2.02 -13.00
CA GLU A 14 -2.11 1.63 -14.18
C GLU A 14 -1.24 0.76 -15.11
N VAL A 15 -1.76 -0.39 -15.52
CA VAL A 15 -1.15 -1.27 -16.51
C VAL A 15 -2.15 -1.47 -17.65
N LYS A 16 -1.72 -1.19 -18.88
CA LYS A 16 -2.52 -1.43 -20.10
C LYS A 16 -2.35 -2.87 -20.55
N VAL A 17 -3.46 -3.58 -20.70
CA VAL A 17 -3.53 -4.96 -21.22
C VAL A 17 -4.42 -4.94 -22.46
N GLY A 18 -3.80 -4.77 -23.63
CA GLY A 18 -4.53 -4.42 -24.84
C GLY A 18 -5.17 -3.05 -24.70
N GLU A 19 -6.49 -2.97 -24.90
CA GLU A 19 -7.27 -1.73 -24.74
C GLU A 19 -7.80 -1.52 -23.31
N GLU A 20 -7.68 -2.54 -22.44
CA GLU A 20 -8.16 -2.46 -21.06
C GLU A 20 -7.11 -1.89 -20.11
N SER A 21 -7.58 -1.15 -19.09
CA SER A 21 -6.76 -0.76 -17.95
C SER A 21 -6.95 -1.73 -16.79
N LYS A 22 -5.84 -2.20 -16.21
CA LYS A 22 -5.81 -2.87 -14.90
C LYS A 22 -5.05 -2.00 -13.92
N TRP A 23 -5.40 -2.09 -12.64
CA TRP A 23 -4.77 -1.31 -11.56
C TRP A 23 -4.08 -2.26 -10.60
N ILE A 24 -2.76 -2.11 -10.48
CA ILE A 24 -1.91 -2.95 -9.63
C ILE A 24 -1.67 -2.23 -8.31
N CYS A 25 -1.85 -2.95 -7.20
CA CYS A 25 -1.62 -2.42 -5.87
C CYS A 25 -0.13 -2.14 -5.66
N MET A 26 0.19 -0.92 -5.27
CA MET A 26 1.55 -0.54 -4.86
C MET A 26 1.65 -0.19 -3.36
N CYS A 27 0.51 0.07 -2.71
CA CYS A 27 0.46 0.44 -1.29
C CYS A 27 0.62 -0.73 -0.31
N GLY A 28 0.61 -1.98 -0.78
CA GLY A 28 0.78 -3.18 0.05
C GLY A 28 -0.44 -3.58 0.90
N LEU A 29 -1.52 -2.79 0.93
CA LEU A 29 -2.68 -3.03 1.79
C LEU A 29 -3.85 -3.79 1.14
N SER A 30 -3.77 -4.09 -0.17
CA SER A 30 -4.88 -4.77 -0.82
C SER A 30 -5.06 -6.20 -0.32
N LYS A 31 -6.31 -6.59 -0.12
CA LYS A 31 -6.76 -7.95 0.15
C LYS A 31 -6.96 -8.77 -1.13
N ASN A 32 -6.87 -8.13 -2.30
CA ASN A 32 -7.03 -8.73 -3.63
C ASN A 32 -5.75 -8.61 -4.48
N GLN A 33 -4.58 -8.74 -3.85
CA GLN A 33 -3.30 -8.65 -4.56
C GLN A 33 -3.21 -9.66 -5.72
N PRO A 34 -2.61 -9.28 -6.87
CA PRO A 34 -1.84 -8.04 -7.10
C PRO A 34 -2.70 -6.81 -7.45
N PHE A 35 -4.02 -6.95 -7.54
CA PHE A 35 -4.89 -5.88 -8.00
C PHE A 35 -5.22 -4.88 -6.90
N CYS A 36 -5.51 -3.65 -7.29
CA CYS A 36 -6.03 -2.64 -6.39
C CYS A 36 -7.51 -2.91 -6.06
N ASP A 37 -7.85 -2.89 -4.78
CA ASP A 37 -9.23 -2.97 -4.26
C ASP A 37 -9.70 -1.67 -3.59
N GLY A 38 -8.93 -0.59 -3.72
CA GLY A 38 -9.20 0.70 -3.10
C GLY A 38 -8.63 0.88 -1.69
N SER A 39 -7.97 -0.13 -1.09
CA SER A 39 -7.36 -0.03 0.26
C SER A 39 -6.30 1.06 0.37
N HIS A 40 -5.71 1.49 -0.75
CA HIS A 40 -4.74 2.59 -0.84
C HIS A 40 -5.28 3.94 -0.31
N LYS A 41 -6.61 4.10 -0.20
CA LYS A 41 -7.20 5.30 0.43
C LYS A 41 -6.76 5.48 1.89
N GLN A 42 -6.39 4.40 2.58
CA GLN A 42 -5.89 4.43 3.96
C GLN A 42 -4.46 5.00 4.10
N THR A 43 -3.75 5.21 2.99
CA THR A 43 -2.36 5.72 3.00
C THR A 43 -2.28 7.18 2.55
N GLN A 44 -3.40 7.79 2.11
CA GLN A 44 -3.39 9.13 1.52
C GLN A 44 -3.04 10.25 2.51
N ASP A 45 -3.37 10.07 3.78
CA ASP A 45 -3.15 11.02 4.88
C ASP A 45 -1.89 10.71 5.70
N GLU A 46 -1.07 9.74 5.28
CA GLU A 46 0.23 9.48 5.90
C GLU A 46 1.17 10.67 5.74
N GLU A 47 1.79 11.09 6.83
CA GLU A 47 2.73 12.20 6.83
C GLU A 47 4.09 11.78 6.26
N GLU A 48 4.74 12.70 5.55
CA GLU A 48 6.08 12.47 5.01
C GLU A 48 7.10 12.23 6.12
N GLY A 49 8.01 11.27 5.92
CA GLY A 49 9.05 10.93 6.88
C GLY A 49 8.60 10.11 8.10
N LYS A 50 7.29 9.80 8.22
CA LYS A 50 6.77 8.88 9.23
C LYS A 50 6.62 7.47 8.66
N LEU A 51 6.81 6.46 9.51
CA LEU A 51 6.47 5.10 9.15
C LEU A 51 5.22 4.63 9.89
N TYR A 52 4.32 3.99 9.15
CA TYR A 52 3.12 3.37 9.68
C TYR A 52 3.18 1.84 9.51
N LYS A 53 2.80 1.12 10.56
CA LYS A 53 2.55 -0.33 10.53
C LYS A 53 1.05 -0.57 10.46
N TYR A 54 0.65 -1.41 9.52
CA TYR A 54 -0.74 -1.87 9.39
C TYR A 54 -0.82 -3.32 9.86
N GLU A 55 -1.57 -3.58 10.93
CA GLU A 55 -1.72 -4.90 11.52
C GLU A 55 -3.16 -5.09 12.01
N ASN A 56 -3.80 -6.20 11.63
CA ASN A 56 -5.18 -6.52 12.03
C ASN A 56 -6.22 -5.43 11.75
N GLY A 57 -5.98 -4.57 10.76
CA GLY A 57 -6.88 -3.47 10.38
C GLY A 57 -6.64 -2.17 11.16
N GLU A 58 -5.65 -2.13 12.05
CA GLU A 58 -5.22 -0.93 12.75
C GLU A 58 -3.95 -0.34 12.12
N ARG A 59 -3.86 0.99 12.13
CA ARG A 59 -2.67 1.75 11.69
C ARG A 59 -1.99 2.33 12.92
N VAL A 60 -0.71 2.02 13.10
CA VAL A 60 0.12 2.57 14.19
C VAL A 60 1.36 3.26 13.62
N GLU A 61 1.68 4.45 14.11
CA GLU A 61 2.95 5.13 13.81
C GLU A 61 4.07 4.38 14.54
N VAL A 62 5.11 3.99 13.79
CA VAL A 62 6.32 3.37 14.33
C VAL A 62 7.33 4.48 14.60
N LYS A 63 7.68 4.67 15.87
CA LYS A 63 8.60 5.74 16.31
C LYS A 63 10.05 5.28 16.39
N ASP A 64 10.27 3.99 16.60
CA ASP A 64 11.59 3.39 16.81
C ASP A 64 11.70 2.10 16.00
N PHE A 65 12.84 1.92 15.33
CA PHE A 65 13.25 0.69 14.63
C PHE A 65 14.48 0.09 15.29
#